data_AF-A0A6B0XUI5-F1
#
_entry.id   AF-A0A6B0XUI5-F1
#
_cell.length_a   1.000
_cell.length_b   1.000
_cell.length_c   1.000
_cell.angle_alpha   90.00
_cell.angle_beta   90.00
_cell.angle_gamma   90.00
#
_symmetry.space_group_name_H-M   'P 1'
#
loop_
_entity.id
_entity.type
_entity.pdbx_description
1 polymer ?
#
loop_
_entity_poly.entity_id
_entity_poly.type
_entity_poly.pdbx_seq_one_letter_code
_entity_poly.pdbx_strand_id
1 'polypeptide(L)'
;MNGSKNPKLMPWSARIFERIPPNDVGLYAFWSRANGKCVYVGKAADQPLRGRLQQHWNRSDNETLRLWIAAFGEDVDICFLSLPLHRIPKFERRLIRLWRPEANIHHNPNRRPRARRRVSEIP
;
A
#
# COMPACT_ATOMS: atom_id res chain seq x y z
N MET A 1 -9.78 -16.89 -20.91
CA MET A 1 -10.51 -15.61 -20.73
C MET A 1 -9.51 -14.47 -20.67
N ASN A 2 -9.66 -13.55 -21.63
CA ASN A 2 -8.87 -12.34 -21.84
C ASN A 2 -9.06 -11.31 -20.73
N GLY A 3 -8.00 -10.55 -20.47
CA GLY A 3 -8.05 -9.29 -19.74
C GLY A 3 -6.91 -9.14 -18.75
N SER A 4 -5.73 -8.75 -19.24
CA SER A 4 -4.77 -8.01 -18.42
C SER A 4 -5.42 -6.68 -18.02
N LYS A 5 -6.28 -6.73 -17.00
CA LYS A 5 -6.85 -5.53 -16.39
C LYS A 5 -5.71 -4.90 -15.58
N ASN A 6 -5.13 -3.83 -16.11
CA ASN A 6 -4.44 -2.89 -15.23
C ASN A 6 -5.40 -2.58 -14.07
N PRO A 7 -4.95 -2.68 -12.81
CA PRO A 7 -5.83 -2.49 -11.68
C PRO A 7 -6.37 -1.05 -11.74
N LYS A 8 -7.70 -0.91 -11.84
CA LYS A 8 -8.37 0.37 -11.99
C LYS A 8 -8.20 1.18 -10.71
N LEU A 9 -7.60 2.36 -10.80
CA LEU A 9 -7.55 3.33 -9.71
C LEU A 9 -8.95 3.85 -9.42
N MET A 10 -9.27 4.01 -8.15
CA MET A 10 -10.55 4.50 -7.65
C MET A 10 -10.32 5.41 -6.45
N PRO A 11 -11.13 6.45 -6.25
CA PRO A 11 -11.03 7.29 -5.05
C PRO A 11 -11.12 6.46 -3.78
N TRP A 12 -10.24 6.76 -2.81
CA TRP A 12 -10.32 6.19 -1.47
C TRP A 12 -11.60 6.67 -0.77
N SER A 13 -12.65 5.84 -0.86
CA SER A 13 -13.99 6.16 -0.37
C SER A 13 -14.69 4.91 0.14
N ALA A 14 -15.76 5.06 0.92
CA ALA A 14 -16.53 3.91 1.42
C ALA A 14 -17.07 3.00 0.29
N ARG A 15 -17.33 3.56 -0.90
CA ARG A 15 -17.80 2.82 -2.08
C ARG A 15 -16.81 1.75 -2.56
N ILE A 16 -15.54 1.81 -2.15
CA ILE A 16 -14.55 0.79 -2.55
C ILE A 16 -14.90 -0.58 -1.96
N PHE A 17 -15.54 -0.64 -0.78
CA PHE A 17 -15.88 -1.89 -0.10
C PHE A 17 -16.94 -2.71 -0.83
N GLU A 18 -17.84 -2.04 -1.55
CA GLU A 18 -18.86 -2.68 -2.38
C GLU A 18 -18.27 -3.39 -3.60
N ARG A 19 -17.07 -2.96 -4.04
CA ARG A 19 -16.40 -3.49 -5.24
C ARG A 19 -15.48 -4.66 -4.97
N ILE A 20 -15.14 -4.88 -3.69
CA ILE A 20 -14.23 -5.96 -3.30
C ILE A 20 -15.07 -7.19 -2.97
N PRO A 21 -14.83 -8.34 -3.63
CA PRO A 21 -15.49 -9.58 -3.26
C PRO A 21 -15.20 -9.94 -1.78
N PRO A 22 -16.20 -10.40 -1.01
CA PRO A 22 -16.11 -10.47 0.45
C PRO A 22 -15.02 -11.40 0.97
N ASN A 23 -14.64 -12.43 0.21
CA ASN A 23 -13.68 -13.46 0.62
C ASN A 23 -12.36 -13.42 -0.16
N ASP A 24 -12.17 -12.41 -1.01
CA ASP A 24 -10.99 -12.34 -1.86
C ASP A 24 -9.76 -11.91 -1.07
N VAL A 25 -8.66 -12.60 -1.31
CA VAL A 25 -7.31 -12.28 -0.83
C VAL A 25 -6.49 -11.70 -1.96
N GLY A 26 -5.45 -10.93 -1.64
CA GLY A 26 -4.63 -10.34 -2.69
C GLY A 26 -3.75 -9.18 -2.25
N LEU A 27 -3.58 -8.23 -3.18
CA LEU A 27 -2.78 -7.03 -3.01
C LEU A 27 -3.63 -5.78 -3.14
N TYR A 28 -3.18 -4.71 -2.50
CA TYR A 28 -3.74 -3.38 -2.66
C TYR A 28 -2.62 -2.35 -2.71
N ALA A 29 -2.89 -1.23 -3.36
CA ALA A 29 -1.96 -0.12 -3.45
C ALA A 29 -2.69 1.21 -3.37
N PHE A 30 -2.13 2.11 -2.55
CA PHE A 30 -2.56 3.50 -2.43
C PHE A 30 -1.69 4.38 -3.33
N TRP A 31 -2.32 5.36 -3.96
CA TRP A 31 -1.72 6.25 -4.93
C TRP A 31 -2.10 7.69 -4.63
N SER A 32 -1.15 8.60 -4.85
CA SER A 32 -1.42 10.02 -4.90
C SER A 32 -2.04 10.35 -6.25
N ARG A 33 -3.24 10.93 -6.26
CA ARG A 33 -3.85 11.45 -7.48
C ARG A 33 -3.11 12.70 -7.97
N ALA A 34 -2.66 13.54 -7.05
CA ALA A 34 -1.97 14.80 -7.36
C ALA A 34 -0.69 14.62 -8.20
N ASN A 35 0.09 13.56 -7.94
CA ASN A 35 1.38 13.34 -8.63
C ASN A 35 1.54 11.95 -9.26
N GLY A 36 0.51 11.09 -9.20
CA GLY A 36 0.52 9.76 -9.79
C GLY A 36 1.50 8.77 -9.14
N LYS A 37 2.04 9.05 -7.96
CA LYS A 37 2.99 8.15 -7.28
C LYS A 37 2.30 7.14 -6.39
N CYS A 38 2.84 5.93 -6.33
CA CYS A 38 2.41 4.91 -5.37
C CYS A 38 2.91 5.29 -3.97
N VAL A 39 1.99 5.38 -3.02
CA VAL A 39 2.27 5.75 -1.62
C VAL A 39 2.57 4.51 -0.79
N TYR A 40 1.78 3.45 -0.99
CA TYR A 40 1.86 2.21 -0.23
C TYR A 40 1.40 1.02 -1.05
N VAL A 41 2.06 -0.12 -0.88
CA VAL A 41 1.62 -1.43 -1.34
C VAL A 41 1.48 -2.34 -0.13
N GLY A 42 0.33 -2.99 0.01
CA GLY A 42 0.09 -3.98 1.05
C GLY A 42 -0.49 -5.27 0.49
N LYS A 43 -0.52 -6.28 1.36
CA LYS A 43 -1.16 -7.57 1.10
C LYS A 43 -2.23 -7.88 2.13
N ALA A 44 -3.18 -8.69 1.70
CA ALA A 44 -4.17 -9.35 2.55
C ALA A 44 -4.13 -10.84 2.18
N ALA A 45 -3.28 -11.62 2.88
CA ALA A 45 -3.07 -13.04 2.61
C ALA A 45 -3.67 -13.94 3.72
N ASP A 46 -3.77 -13.37 4.89
CA ASP A 46 -4.20 -13.91 6.17
C ASP A 46 -5.64 -13.48 6.53
N GLN A 47 -6.23 -12.58 5.75
CA GLN A 47 -7.60 -12.11 5.86
C GLN A 47 -8.10 -11.55 4.51
N PRO A 48 -9.43 -11.39 4.32
CA PRO A 48 -9.96 -10.80 3.09
C PRO A 48 -9.51 -9.35 2.85
N LEU A 49 -9.34 -8.98 1.58
CA LEU A 49 -8.99 -7.62 1.11
C LEU A 49 -9.93 -6.57 1.71
N ARG A 50 -11.24 -6.85 1.74
CA ARG A 50 -12.23 -5.93 2.31
C ARG A 50 -11.92 -5.64 3.78
N GLY A 51 -11.68 -6.68 4.58
CA GLY A 51 -11.35 -6.54 5.99
C GLY A 51 -10.05 -5.76 6.21
N ARG A 52 -9.00 -6.08 5.43
CA ARG A 52 -7.72 -5.37 5.50
C ARG A 52 -7.84 -3.89 5.13
N LEU A 53 -8.65 -3.55 4.14
CA LEU A 53 -8.87 -2.16 3.74
C LEU A 53 -9.77 -1.42 4.72
N GLN A 54 -10.76 -2.07 5.32
CA GLN A 54 -11.56 -1.50 6.41
C GLN A 54 -10.69 -1.17 7.63
N GLN A 55 -9.69 -1.99 7.94
CA GLN A 55 -8.70 -1.65 8.97
C GLN A 55 -7.99 -0.33 8.65
N HIS A 56 -7.50 -0.15 7.42
CA HIS A 56 -6.87 1.11 7.02
C HIS A 56 -7.83 2.31 7.06
N TRP A 57 -9.10 2.11 6.72
CA TRP A 57 -10.15 3.13 6.77
C TRP A 57 -10.43 3.60 8.19
N ASN A 58 -10.58 2.65 9.13
CA ASN A 58 -10.88 2.97 10.52
C ASN A 58 -9.64 3.50 11.25
N ARG A 59 -8.52 2.80 11.12
CA ARG A 59 -7.23 3.14 11.73
C ARG A 59 -6.10 2.33 11.13
N SER A 60 -5.32 2.94 10.24
CA SER A 60 -4.11 2.30 9.69
C SER A 60 -3.01 2.14 10.74
N ASP A 61 -2.54 0.90 10.95
CA ASP A 61 -1.38 0.58 11.79
C ASP A 61 -0.05 1.06 11.17
N ASN A 62 -0.03 1.29 9.85
CA ASN A 62 1.07 1.96 9.19
C ASN A 62 0.92 3.47 9.42
N GLU A 63 1.73 4.01 10.33
CA GLU A 63 1.71 5.43 10.71
C GLU A 63 1.97 6.35 9.51
N THR A 64 2.95 6.04 8.66
CA THR A 64 3.26 6.85 7.47
C THR A 64 2.05 6.91 6.54
N LEU A 65 1.42 5.77 6.24
CA LEU A 65 0.20 5.74 5.43
C LEU A 65 -0.96 6.48 6.10
N ARG A 66 -1.12 6.34 7.43
CA ARG A 66 -2.16 7.03 8.20
C ARG A 66 -2.02 8.55 8.07
N LEU A 67 -0.82 9.08 8.25
CA LEU A 67 -0.52 10.50 8.09
C LEU A 67 -0.76 10.96 6.65
N TRP A 68 -0.41 10.12 5.68
CA TRP A 68 -0.64 10.41 4.26
C TRP A 68 -2.14 10.54 3.94
N ILE A 69 -2.95 9.57 4.37
CA ILE A 69 -4.41 9.60 4.17
C ILE A 69 -5.04 10.79 4.90
N ALA A 70 -4.58 11.12 6.10
CA ALA A 70 -5.09 12.26 6.86
C ALA A 70 -4.76 13.61 6.19
N ALA A 71 -3.56 13.74 5.60
CA ALA A 71 -3.13 14.98 4.96
C ALA A 71 -3.74 15.21 3.57
N PHE A 72 -3.98 14.13 2.82
CA PHE A 72 -4.32 14.20 1.39
C PHE A 72 -5.60 13.45 1.02
N GLY A 73 -6.47 13.12 1.98
CA GLY A 73 -7.53 12.10 1.82
C GLY A 73 -8.33 12.15 0.50
N GLU A 74 -8.74 13.33 0.05
CA GLU A 74 -9.48 13.48 -1.20
C GLU A 74 -8.65 13.15 -2.45
N ASP A 75 -7.33 13.34 -2.39
CA ASP A 75 -6.34 13.07 -3.43
C ASP A 75 -5.69 11.68 -3.32
N VAL A 76 -6.29 10.78 -2.54
CA VAL A 76 -5.85 9.39 -2.45
C VAL A 76 -6.71 8.51 -3.35
N ASP A 77 -6.07 7.79 -4.26
CA ASP A 77 -6.67 6.70 -5.01
C ASP A 77 -6.18 5.35 -4.48
N ILE A 78 -6.99 4.32 -4.70
CA ILE A 78 -6.69 2.93 -4.38
C ILE A 78 -6.94 2.04 -5.58
N CYS A 79 -6.14 0.99 -5.69
CA CYS A 79 -6.47 -0.17 -6.50
C CYS A 79 -6.17 -1.46 -5.74
N PHE A 80 -6.84 -2.55 -6.11
CA PHE A 80 -6.60 -3.86 -5.55
C PHE A 80 -6.58 -4.93 -6.65
N LEU A 81 -5.97 -6.06 -6.32
CA LEU A 81 -5.87 -7.21 -7.21
C LEU A 81 -6.04 -8.48 -6.39
N SER A 82 -7.14 -9.19 -6.64
CA SER A 82 -7.36 -10.54 -6.10
C SER A 82 -6.37 -11.51 -6.75
N LEU A 83 -5.68 -12.29 -5.92
CA LEU A 83 -4.63 -13.21 -6.37
C LEU A 83 -4.68 -14.52 -5.57
N PRO A 84 -4.34 -15.66 -6.19
CA PRO A 84 -4.06 -16.88 -5.45
C PRO A 84 -2.97 -16.65 -4.39
N LEU A 85 -3.17 -17.20 -3.18
CA LEU A 85 -2.30 -17.01 -2.01
C LEU A 85 -0.81 -17.19 -2.33
N HIS A 86 -0.45 -18.24 -3.06
CA HIS A 86 0.94 -18.56 -3.39
C HIS A 86 1.63 -17.49 -4.27
N ARG A 87 0.88 -16.62 -4.96
CA ARG A 87 1.42 -15.55 -5.80
C ARG A 87 1.63 -14.24 -5.05
N ILE A 88 0.88 -14.01 -3.98
CA ILE A 88 0.84 -12.74 -3.24
C ILE A 88 2.26 -12.28 -2.84
N PRO A 89 3.11 -13.09 -2.17
CA PRO A 89 4.42 -12.62 -1.71
C PRO A 89 5.40 -12.28 -2.85
N LYS A 90 5.28 -12.96 -3.99
CA LYS A 90 6.11 -12.69 -5.17
C LYS A 90 5.70 -11.37 -5.82
N PHE A 91 4.39 -11.15 -5.97
CA PHE A 91 3.87 -9.93 -6.58
C PHE A 91 4.08 -8.71 -5.68
N GLU A 92 3.81 -8.81 -4.37
CA GLU A 92 4.08 -7.73 -3.40
C GLU A 92 5.51 -7.22 -3.51
N ARG A 93 6.50 -8.13 -3.39
CA ARG A 93 7.91 -7.78 -3.48
C ARG A 93 8.27 -7.13 -4.82
N ARG A 94 7.68 -7.60 -5.92
CA ARG A 94 7.90 -7.02 -7.25
C ARG A 94 7.37 -5.58 -7.31
N LEU A 95 6.14 -5.34 -6.84
CA LEU A 95 5.50 -4.02 -6.87
C LEU A 95 6.22 -3.02 -5.96
N ILE A 96 6.61 -3.43 -4.75
CA ILE A 96 7.40 -2.57 -3.85
C ILE A 96 8.74 -2.18 -4.49
N ARG A 97 9.43 -3.12 -5.15
CA ARG A 97 10.68 -2.82 -5.85
C ARG A 97 10.50 -1.88 -7.04
N LEU A 98 9.43 -2.08 -7.81
CA LEU A 98 9.16 -1.32 -9.02
C LEU A 98 8.71 0.11 -8.71
N TRP A 99 7.76 0.27 -7.79
CA TRP A 99 7.11 1.55 -7.51
C TRP A 99 7.76 2.33 -6.37
N ARG A 100 8.61 1.68 -5.56
CA ARG A 100 9.30 2.28 -4.41
C ARG A 100 8.38 3.13 -3.51
N PRO A 101 7.25 2.60 -3.05
CA PRO A 101 6.27 3.35 -2.27
C PRO A 101 6.88 3.88 -0.96
N GLU A 102 6.69 5.17 -0.70
CA GLU A 102 7.27 5.89 0.44
C GLU A 102 6.90 5.24 1.77
N ALA A 103 5.64 4.87 1.98
CA ALA A 103 5.15 4.31 3.23
C ALA A 103 5.60 2.85 3.48
N ASN A 104 6.13 2.14 2.49
CA ASN A 104 6.76 0.82 2.70
C ASN A 104 8.23 0.91 3.12
N ILE A 105 8.90 2.04 2.86
CA ILE A 105 10.31 2.25 3.21
C ILE A 105 10.45 2.49 4.72
N HIS A 106 9.45 3.16 5.31
CA HIS A 106 9.39 3.51 6.73
C HIS A 106 8.70 2.45 7.59
N HIS A 107 7.92 1.54 6.99
CA HIS A 107 7.28 0.42 7.68
C HIS A 107 8.17 -0.82 7.73
N ASN A 108 9.30 -0.71 8.42
CA ASN A 108 10.09 -1.88 8.81
C ASN A 108 10.41 -1.80 10.32
N PRO A 109 9.74 -2.59 11.18
CA PRO A 109 10.01 -2.61 12.61
C PRO A 109 11.44 -3.08 12.95
N ASN A 110 12.17 -3.67 11.99
CA ASN A 110 13.54 -4.15 12.11
C ASN A 110 14.58 -3.30 11.37
N ARG A 111 14.21 -2.16 10.76
CA ARG A 111 15.22 -1.25 10.21
C ARG A 111 15.88 -0.50 11.37
N ARG A 112 17.04 -0.99 11.81
CA ARG A 112 17.96 -0.17 12.61
C ARG A 112 18.24 1.11 11.82
N PRO A 113 18.17 2.30 12.44
CA PRO A 113 18.55 3.53 11.77
C PRO A 113 19.98 3.36 11.27
N ARG A 114 20.23 3.68 9.99
CA ARG A 114 21.60 3.77 9.50
C ARG A 114 22.30 4.80 10.38
N ALA A 115 23.29 4.36 11.14
CA ALA A 115 24.13 5.25 11.92
C ALA A 115 24.58 6.39 11.00
N ARG A 116 24.21 7.62 11.36
CA ARG A 116 24.77 8.81 10.71
C ARG A 116 26.28 8.68 10.91
N ARG A 117 27.03 8.52 9.83
CA ARG A 117 28.48 8.76 9.88
C ARG A 117 28.62 10.19 10.37
N ARG A 118 29.15 10.37 11.59
CA ARG A 118 29.66 11.67 12.01
C ARG A 118 30.66 12.07 10.94
N VAL A 119 30.38 13.17 10.26
CA VAL A 119 31.41 13.88 9.51
C VAL A 119 32.37 14.35 10.58
N SER A 120 33.54 13.71 10.65
CA SER A 120 34.62 14.08 11.54
C SER A 120 34.94 15.54 11.28
N GLU A 121 35.03 16.30 12.36
CA GLU A 121 35.56 17.65 12.36
C GLU A 121 36.93 17.65 11.68
N ILE A 122 37.10 18.63 10.80
CA ILE A 122 38.36 19.01 10.16
C ILE A 122 39.17 19.76 11.22
N PRO A 123 40.43 19.36 11.50
CA PRO A 123 41.51 20.28 11.79
C PRO A 123 42.23 20.64 10.49
#